data_AF-A0A0L0UNG5-F1
#
_entry.id   AF-A0A0L0UNG5-F1
#
_cell.length_a   1.000
_cell.length_b   1.000
_cell.length_c   1.000
_cell.angle_alpha   90.00
_cell.angle_beta   90.00
_cell.angle_gamma   90.00
#
_symmetry.space_group_name_H-M   'P 1'
#
loop_
_entity.id
_entity.type
_entity.pdbx_description
1 polymer ?
#
loop_
_entity_poly.entity_id
_entity_poly.type
_entity_poly.pdbx_seq_one_letter_code
_entity_poly.pdbx_strand_id
1 'polypeptide(L)'
;MMEFKERAGHEMGVDSKHINRFVDYYLSGFMEEELHNEKFELQGLYKEHLEWVEFTKDIENKGVQVSALSEKINKNPEDWVKEEITLKKYLDNKLVGVNIFDENDLDEFLWWKLGKIWRSQYKDTEKLKILDLLEAYVSWARKDPNLKDNKYVKEWDKGIPKENETIMNLLE
;
A
#
# COMPACT_ATOMS: atom_id res chain seq x y z
N MET A 1 5.70 -13.58 5.06
CA MET A 1 5.81 -12.15 4.66
C MET A 1 7.21 -11.58 4.91
N MET A 2 7.77 -11.75 6.11
CA MET A 2 9.16 -11.38 6.42
C MET A 2 10.18 -12.07 5.50
N GLU A 3 10.02 -13.37 5.24
CA GLU A 3 10.87 -14.13 4.31
C GLU A 3 10.82 -13.61 2.86
N PHE A 4 9.65 -13.15 2.38
CA PHE A 4 9.53 -12.52 1.06
C PHE A 4 10.22 -11.15 1.03
N LYS A 5 10.10 -10.36 2.12
CA LYS A 5 10.77 -9.07 2.28
C LYS A 5 12.30 -9.22 2.32
N GLU A 6 12.79 -10.23 3.03
CA GLU A 6 14.23 -10.44 3.25
C GLU A 6 14.91 -11.19 2.09
N ARG A 7 14.33 -12.28 1.57
CA ARG A 7 14.93 -13.05 0.46
C ARG A 7 14.54 -12.50 -0.90
N ALA A 8 13.25 -12.46 -1.23
CA ALA A 8 12.83 -12.12 -2.59
C ALA A 8 13.15 -10.65 -2.91
N GLY A 9 12.96 -9.73 -1.97
CA GLY A 9 13.37 -8.33 -2.14
C GLY A 9 14.87 -8.17 -2.42
N HIS A 10 15.71 -8.87 -1.65
CA HIS A 10 17.16 -8.83 -1.78
C HIS A 10 17.64 -9.46 -3.10
N GLU A 11 17.21 -10.68 -3.40
CA GLU A 11 17.58 -11.42 -4.61
C GLU A 11 17.06 -10.75 -5.90
N MET A 12 15.91 -10.06 -5.82
CA MET A 12 15.38 -9.28 -6.93
C MET A 12 16.04 -7.91 -7.11
N GLY A 13 16.91 -7.50 -6.18
CA GLY A 13 17.55 -6.18 -6.18
C GLY A 13 16.55 -5.04 -6.05
N VAL A 14 15.43 -5.26 -5.34
CA VAL A 14 14.34 -4.29 -5.20
C VAL A 14 14.44 -3.63 -3.84
N ASP A 15 14.38 -2.30 -3.81
CA ASP A 15 14.36 -1.56 -2.55
C ASP A 15 13.20 -2.03 -1.66
N SER A 16 13.50 -2.22 -0.38
CA SER A 16 12.54 -2.55 0.69
C SER A 16 11.27 -1.70 0.65
N LYS A 17 11.34 -0.43 0.22
CA LYS A 17 10.17 0.45 0.06
C LYS A 17 9.17 -0.09 -0.95
N HIS A 18 9.65 -0.57 -2.10
CA HIS A 18 8.80 -1.10 -3.16
C HIS A 18 8.24 -2.47 -2.81
N ILE A 19 9.01 -3.28 -2.08
CA ILE A 19 8.52 -4.55 -1.55
C ILE A 19 7.44 -4.32 -0.49
N ASN A 20 7.62 -3.36 0.42
CA ASN A 20 6.59 -3.00 1.40
C ASN A 20 5.31 -2.52 0.71
N ARG A 21 5.43 -1.65 -0.30
CA ARG A 21 4.28 -1.18 -1.09
C ARG A 21 3.55 -2.32 -1.80
N PHE A 22 4.28 -3.26 -2.40
CA PHE A 22 3.67 -4.46 -2.97
C PHE A 22 2.93 -5.29 -1.93
N VAL A 23 3.54 -5.51 -0.76
CA VAL A 23 2.93 -6.31 0.30
C VAL A 23 1.65 -5.64 0.81
N ASP A 24 1.64 -4.32 0.96
CA ASP A 24 0.45 -3.54 1.33
C ASP A 24 -0.64 -3.68 0.27
N TYR A 25 -0.30 -3.54 -1.02
CA TYR A 25 -1.22 -3.78 -2.13
C TYR A 25 -1.81 -5.19 -2.08
N TYR A 26 -0.97 -6.21 -1.96
CA TYR A 26 -1.38 -7.61 -1.93
C TYR A 26 -2.34 -7.89 -0.76
N LEU A 27 -2.00 -7.39 0.43
CA LEU A 27 -2.85 -7.55 1.62
C LEU A 27 -4.18 -6.82 1.50
N SER A 28 -4.18 -5.64 0.88
CA SER A 28 -5.41 -4.86 0.69
C SER A 28 -6.49 -5.63 -0.09
N GLY A 29 -6.09 -6.54 -0.99
CA GLY A 29 -7.00 -7.40 -1.75
C GLY A 29 -7.83 -8.37 -0.89
N PHE A 30 -7.46 -8.59 0.37
CA PHE A 30 -8.23 -9.43 1.30
C PHE A 30 -9.11 -8.62 2.26
N MET A 31 -9.10 -7.29 2.18
CA MET A 31 -9.71 -6.38 3.16
C MET A 31 -10.87 -5.57 2.58
N GLU A 32 -11.59 -6.16 1.61
CA GLU A 32 -12.74 -5.54 0.94
C GLU A 32 -13.87 -5.21 1.94
N GLU A 33 -14.10 -6.09 2.92
CA GLU A 33 -15.13 -5.85 3.93
C GLU A 33 -14.79 -4.66 4.81
N GLU A 34 -13.54 -4.51 5.24
CA GLU A 34 -13.06 -3.40 6.05
C GLU A 34 -13.09 -2.08 5.29
N LEU A 35 -12.75 -2.08 4.00
CA LEU A 35 -12.86 -0.90 3.13
C LEU A 35 -14.27 -0.31 3.14
N HIS A 36 -15.29 -1.17 3.08
CA HIS A 36 -16.68 -0.77 2.90
C HIS A 36 -17.46 -0.63 4.20
N ASN A 37 -17.15 -1.41 5.23
CA ASN A 37 -18.00 -1.57 6.41
C ASN A 37 -17.36 -1.07 7.70
N GLU A 38 -16.03 -1.11 7.82
CA GLU A 38 -15.36 -0.64 9.04
C GLU A 38 -15.45 0.89 9.11
N LYS A 39 -15.82 1.37 10.31
CA LYS A 39 -15.98 2.79 10.58
C LYS A 39 -14.79 3.30 11.39
N PHE A 40 -14.24 4.41 10.94
CA PHE A 40 -13.14 5.09 11.58
C PHE A 40 -13.57 6.49 11.97
N GLU A 41 -13.00 6.98 13.07
CA GLU A 41 -13.10 8.40 13.40
C GLU A 41 -12.40 9.20 12.28
N LEU A 42 -13.13 10.14 11.67
CA LEU A 42 -12.62 10.95 10.55
C LEU A 42 -11.30 11.65 10.90
N GLN A 43 -11.17 12.11 12.15
CA GLN A 43 -9.98 12.78 12.64
C GLN A 43 -8.81 11.82 12.90
N GLY A 44 -9.11 10.57 13.27
CA GLY A 44 -8.13 9.50 13.26
C GLY A 44 -7.56 9.27 11.86
N LEU A 45 -8.44 9.23 10.85
CA LEU A 45 -8.01 9.06 9.45
C LEU A 45 -7.16 10.22 8.94
N TYR A 46 -7.48 11.48 9.25
CA TYR A 46 -6.61 12.61 8.89
C TYR A 46 -5.21 12.49 9.49
N LYS A 47 -5.11 12.06 10.76
CA LYS A 47 -3.82 11.89 11.43
C LYS A 47 -3.00 10.75 10.84
N GLU A 48 -3.65 9.62 10.56
CA GLU A 48 -2.98 8.48 9.93
C GLU A 48 -2.58 8.77 8.48
N HIS A 49 -3.38 9.52 7.74
CA HIS A 49 -3.02 9.97 6.40
C HIS A 49 -1.84 10.93 6.45
N LEU A 50 -1.81 11.85 7.43
CA LEU A 50 -0.65 12.72 7.64
C LEU A 50 0.61 11.91 7.98
N GLU A 51 0.51 10.93 8.88
CA GLU A 51 1.59 10.01 9.22
C GLU A 51 2.16 9.31 7.97
N TRP A 52 1.27 8.81 7.11
CA TRP A 52 1.67 8.18 5.85
C TRP A 52 2.39 9.16 4.92
N VAL A 53 1.84 10.36 4.72
CA VAL A 53 2.48 11.40 3.87
C VAL A 53 3.87 11.76 4.39
N GLU A 54 4.01 11.93 5.70
CA GLU A 54 5.28 12.25 6.34
C GLU A 54 6.31 11.13 6.22
N PHE A 55 5.89 9.88 6.31
CA PHE A 55 6.74 8.70 6.18
C PHE A 55 7.19 8.44 4.73
N THR A 56 6.30 8.70 3.75
CA THR A 56 6.59 8.46 2.33
C THR A 56 7.48 9.56 1.77
N LYS A 57 8.65 9.18 1.25
CA LYS A 57 9.71 10.13 0.83
C LYS A 57 9.47 10.76 -0.55
N ASP A 58 8.71 10.09 -1.40
CA ASP A 58 8.67 10.37 -2.85
C ASP A 58 7.34 10.99 -3.30
N ILE A 59 6.51 11.51 -2.37
CA ILE A 59 5.23 12.14 -2.74
C ILE A 59 5.47 13.53 -3.35
N GLU A 60 4.91 13.75 -4.54
CA GLU A 60 4.84 15.08 -5.14
C GLU A 60 3.97 16.03 -4.30
N ASN A 61 4.38 17.29 -4.19
CA ASN A 61 3.63 18.32 -3.44
C ASN A 61 3.39 18.01 -1.95
N LYS A 62 4.23 17.15 -1.34
CA LYS A 62 4.17 16.78 0.09
C LYS A 62 3.91 17.95 1.04
N GLY A 63 4.53 19.11 0.84
CA GLY A 63 4.31 20.29 1.68
C GLY A 63 2.86 20.82 1.65
N VAL A 64 2.22 20.81 0.49
CA VAL A 64 0.82 21.21 0.31
C VAL A 64 -0.11 20.20 0.98
N GLN A 65 0.15 18.91 0.77
CA GLN A 65 -0.62 17.81 1.36
C GLN A 65 -0.55 17.81 2.89
N VAL A 66 0.65 17.96 3.45
CA VAL A 66 0.88 18.09 4.91
C VAL A 66 0.11 19.27 5.47
N SER A 67 0.18 20.44 4.82
CA SER A 67 -0.51 21.64 5.27
C SER A 67 -2.03 21.45 5.27
N ALA A 68 -2.58 20.87 4.20
CA ALA A 68 -4.02 20.63 4.07
C ALA A 68 -4.55 19.65 5.13
N LEU A 69 -3.83 18.55 5.39
CA LEU A 69 -4.18 17.60 6.44
C LEU A 69 -4.05 18.22 7.83
N SER A 70 -2.98 18.99 8.07
CA SER A 70 -2.77 19.70 9.33
C SER A 70 -3.88 20.71 9.61
N GLU A 71 -4.34 21.47 8.62
CA GLU A 71 -5.48 22.37 8.77
C GLU A 71 -6.76 21.63 9.19
N LYS A 72 -7.00 20.42 8.66
CA LYS A 72 -8.16 19.60 9.06
C LYS A 72 -8.04 19.08 10.49
N ILE A 73 -6.83 18.69 10.90
CA ILE A 73 -6.53 18.21 12.25
C ILE A 73 -6.59 19.36 13.27
N ASN A 74 -6.29 20.59 12.87
CA ASN A 74 -6.26 21.75 13.76
C ASN A 74 -7.58 22.53 13.83
N LYS A 75 -8.61 22.15 13.05
CA LYS A 75 -9.95 22.73 13.21
C LYS A 75 -10.49 22.42 14.61
N ASN A 76 -11.17 23.39 15.24
CA ASN A 76 -11.59 23.35 16.65
C ASN A 76 -12.17 21.99 17.08
N PRO A 77 -11.65 21.34 18.14
CA PRO A 77 -12.13 20.07 18.66
C PRO A 77 -13.61 20.09 19.10
N GLU A 78 -14.15 21.26 19.45
CA GLU A 78 -15.56 21.43 19.87
C GLU A 78 -16.55 21.26 18.71
N ASP A 79 -16.12 21.47 17.47
CA ASP A 79 -16.91 21.21 16.26
C ASP A 79 -16.86 19.74 15.83
N TRP A 80 -16.07 18.92 16.53
CA TRP A 80 -15.88 17.50 16.21
C TRP A 80 -17.00 16.73 16.89
N VAL A 81 -18.17 16.74 16.25
CA VAL A 81 -19.03 15.57 16.34
C VAL A 81 -18.14 14.36 16.00
N LYS A 82 -18.21 13.27 16.79
CA LYS A 82 -17.53 12.01 16.49
C LYS A 82 -18.05 11.46 15.15
N GLU A 83 -17.57 12.04 14.07
CA GLU A 83 -17.97 11.70 12.72
C GLU A 83 -17.23 10.42 12.37
N GLU A 84 -18.01 9.37 12.21
CA GLU A 84 -17.53 8.08 11.76
C GLU A 84 -17.72 7.96 10.26
N ILE A 85 -16.68 7.52 9.57
CA ILE A 85 -16.66 7.36 8.12
C ILE A 85 -15.99 6.04 7.75
N THR A 86 -16.39 5.45 6.63
CA THR A 86 -15.71 4.28 6.06
C THR A 86 -14.52 4.72 5.20
N LEU A 87 -13.51 3.86 5.01
CA LEU A 87 -12.37 4.19 4.15
C LEU A 87 -12.80 4.56 2.74
N LYS A 88 -13.76 3.81 2.17
CA LYS A 88 -14.30 4.11 0.84
C LYS A 88 -14.85 5.54 0.77
N LYS A 89 -15.67 5.93 1.75
CA LYS A 89 -16.25 7.28 1.81
C LYS A 89 -15.20 8.35 2.06
N TYR A 90 -14.18 8.06 2.86
CA TYR A 90 -13.07 8.99 3.10
C TYR A 90 -12.32 9.34 1.82
N LEU A 91 -12.03 8.33 0.99
CA LEU A 91 -11.37 8.51 -0.32
C LEU A 91 -12.30 9.14 -1.36
N ASP A 92 -13.56 8.70 -1.41
CA ASP A 92 -14.57 9.24 -2.34
C ASP A 92 -14.90 10.72 -2.07
N ASN A 93 -14.82 11.14 -0.81
CA ASN A 93 -15.06 12.53 -0.41
C ASN A 93 -13.94 13.48 -0.82
N LYS A 94 -12.94 13.05 -1.62
CA LYS A 94 -11.88 13.87 -2.23
C LYS A 94 -11.40 14.97 -1.29
N LEU A 95 -10.71 14.55 -0.24
CA LEU A 95 -10.38 15.36 0.91
C LEU A 95 -9.94 16.79 0.53
N VAL A 96 -10.77 17.74 0.98
CA VAL A 96 -10.59 19.19 0.86
C VAL A 96 -10.86 19.80 -0.52
N GLY A 97 -11.86 19.32 -1.27
CA GLY A 97 -12.49 20.14 -2.33
C GLY A 97 -11.58 20.61 -3.47
N VAL A 98 -10.35 20.08 -3.55
CA VAL A 98 -9.33 20.37 -4.56
C VAL A 98 -8.47 19.10 -4.70
N ASN A 99 -8.00 18.81 -5.91
CA ASN A 99 -7.08 17.72 -6.27
C ASN A 99 -5.72 17.81 -5.53
N ILE A 100 -5.70 17.70 -4.21
CA ILE A 100 -4.48 17.78 -3.37
C ILE A 100 -3.70 16.46 -3.41
N PHE A 101 -4.43 15.35 -3.49
CA PHE A 101 -3.89 14.01 -3.72
C PHE A 101 -4.35 13.54 -5.08
N ASP A 102 -3.45 12.95 -5.84
CA ASP A 102 -3.82 12.23 -7.05
C ASP A 102 -4.36 10.83 -6.71
N GLU A 103 -4.89 10.13 -7.71
CA GLU A 103 -5.50 8.81 -7.52
C GLU A 103 -4.47 7.76 -7.06
N ASN A 104 -3.21 7.87 -7.48
CA ASN A 104 -2.18 6.92 -7.09
C ASN A 104 -1.78 7.10 -5.62
N ASP A 105 -1.63 8.34 -5.15
CA ASP A 105 -1.36 8.64 -3.75
C ASP A 105 -2.49 8.11 -2.84
N LEU A 106 -3.74 8.29 -3.27
CA LEU A 106 -4.90 7.80 -2.53
C LEU A 106 -4.95 6.26 -2.48
N ASP A 107 -4.63 5.59 -3.59
CA ASP A 107 -4.53 4.14 -3.64
C ASP A 107 -3.37 3.63 -2.77
N GLU A 108 -2.21 4.28 -2.77
CA GLU A 108 -1.08 3.89 -1.93
C GLU A 108 -1.38 4.08 -0.43
N PHE A 109 -2.06 5.17 -0.06
CA PHE A 109 -2.54 5.36 1.31
C PHE A 109 -3.55 4.27 1.70
N LEU A 110 -4.49 3.95 0.80
CA LEU A 110 -5.47 2.89 1.02
C LEU A 110 -4.79 1.55 1.28
N TRP A 111 -3.85 1.16 0.44
CA TRP A 111 -3.11 -0.09 0.59
C TRP A 111 -2.35 -0.12 1.91
N TRP A 112 -1.66 0.97 2.25
CA TRP A 112 -0.94 1.10 3.51
C TRP A 112 -1.87 0.94 4.72
N LYS A 113 -3.03 1.61 4.71
CA LYS A 113 -4.00 1.57 5.82
C LYS A 113 -4.60 0.17 5.98
N LEU A 114 -5.05 -0.46 4.90
CA LEU A 114 -5.58 -1.82 4.93
C LEU A 114 -4.50 -2.84 5.33
N GLY A 115 -3.26 -2.67 4.85
CA GLY A 115 -2.12 -3.47 5.29
C GLY A 115 -1.81 -3.31 6.78
N LYS A 116 -1.97 -2.12 7.36
CA LYS A 116 -1.85 -1.87 8.81
C LYS A 116 -2.94 -2.57 9.60
N ILE A 117 -4.18 -2.57 9.12
CA ILE A 117 -5.31 -3.30 9.74
C ILE A 117 -5.07 -4.81 9.67
N TRP A 118 -4.70 -5.33 8.49
CA TRP A 118 -4.38 -6.75 8.33
C TRP A 118 -3.32 -7.21 9.35
N ARG A 119 -2.21 -6.47 9.44
CA ARG A 119 -1.12 -6.81 10.37
C ARG A 119 -1.53 -6.73 11.83
N SER A 120 -2.47 -5.84 12.19
CA SER A 120 -2.95 -5.75 13.58
C SER A 120 -3.84 -6.95 13.94
N GLN A 121 -4.67 -7.42 13.01
CA GLN A 121 -5.58 -8.55 13.21
C GLN A 121 -4.87 -9.91 13.13
N TYR A 122 -4.02 -10.09 12.12
CA TYR A 122 -3.46 -11.38 11.74
C TYR A 122 -1.94 -11.50 11.96
N LYS A 123 -1.26 -10.43 12.40
CA LYS A 123 0.22 -10.37 12.43
C LYS A 123 0.81 -10.71 11.04
N ASP A 124 2.03 -11.24 10.99
CA ASP A 124 2.66 -11.77 9.77
C ASP A 124 2.31 -13.27 9.53
N THR A 125 1.13 -13.76 9.93
CA THR A 125 0.90 -15.22 10.07
C THR A 125 0.36 -15.98 8.86
N GLU A 126 0.06 -15.34 7.73
CA GLU A 126 -0.15 -16.13 6.52
C GLU A 126 1.20 -16.61 5.98
N LYS A 127 1.37 -17.94 5.97
CA LYS A 127 2.32 -18.64 5.10
C LYS A 127 1.85 -18.48 3.64
N LEU A 128 1.82 -17.24 3.17
CA LEU A 128 1.60 -16.90 1.78
C LEU A 128 2.61 -17.69 0.96
N LYS A 129 2.11 -18.48 0.00
CA LYS A 129 2.98 -19.26 -0.86
C LYS A 129 3.85 -18.28 -1.63
N ILE A 130 5.17 -18.45 -1.55
CA ILE A 130 6.14 -17.56 -2.19
C ILE A 130 5.85 -17.47 -3.70
N LEU A 131 5.42 -18.55 -4.32
CA LEU A 131 5.03 -18.55 -5.73
C LEU A 131 3.84 -17.62 -6.02
N ASP A 132 2.77 -17.70 -5.22
CA ASP A 132 1.59 -16.86 -5.40
C ASP A 132 1.94 -15.38 -5.16
N LEU A 133 2.84 -15.11 -4.21
CA LEU A 133 3.39 -13.77 -3.97
C LEU A 133 4.26 -13.27 -5.12
N LEU A 134 5.10 -14.12 -5.70
CA LEU A 134 5.94 -13.78 -6.85
C LEU A 134 5.09 -13.51 -8.10
N GLU A 135 4.06 -14.31 -8.33
CA GLU A 135 3.13 -14.12 -9.44
C GLU A 135 2.36 -12.79 -9.30
N ALA A 136 1.85 -12.52 -8.10
CA ALA A 136 1.18 -11.26 -7.79
C ALA A 136 2.16 -10.07 -7.88
N TYR A 137 3.39 -10.23 -7.37
CA TYR A 137 4.44 -9.20 -7.44
C TYR A 137 4.77 -8.85 -8.88
N VAL A 138 5.04 -9.85 -9.71
CA VAL A 138 5.35 -9.61 -11.12
C VAL A 138 4.18 -8.94 -11.83
N SER A 139 2.95 -9.40 -11.59
CA SER A 139 1.75 -8.82 -12.19
C SER A 139 1.55 -7.35 -11.80
N TRP A 140 1.80 -7.02 -10.53
CA TRP A 140 1.77 -5.65 -10.02
C TRP A 140 2.92 -4.79 -10.57
N ALA A 141 4.16 -5.29 -10.47
CA ALA A 141 5.37 -4.59 -10.90
C ALA A 141 5.39 -4.28 -12.41
N ARG A 142 4.72 -5.08 -13.25
CA ARG A 142 4.57 -4.79 -14.70
C ARG A 142 3.89 -3.46 -15.00
N LYS A 143 2.98 -3.03 -14.12
CA LYS A 143 2.23 -1.79 -14.27
C LYS A 143 2.97 -0.62 -13.61
N ASP A 144 3.98 -0.91 -12.80
CA ASP A 144 4.75 0.10 -12.08
C ASP A 144 5.88 0.67 -12.95
N PRO A 145 5.98 2.01 -13.11
CA PRO A 145 6.97 2.63 -13.97
C PRO A 145 8.42 2.39 -13.51
N ASN A 146 8.66 2.15 -12.21
CA ASN A 146 9.98 1.93 -11.64
C ASN A 146 10.40 0.45 -11.66
N LEU A 147 9.43 -0.48 -11.69
CA LEU A 147 9.71 -1.91 -11.52
C LEU A 147 9.47 -2.76 -12.78
N LYS A 148 8.72 -2.25 -13.77
CA LYS A 148 8.39 -2.97 -15.01
C LYS A 148 9.60 -3.51 -15.76
N ASP A 149 10.77 -2.88 -15.60
CA ASP A 149 12.00 -3.24 -16.29
C ASP A 149 12.89 -4.23 -15.53
N ASN A 150 12.50 -4.64 -14.32
CA ASN A 150 13.22 -5.60 -13.49
C ASN A 150 13.38 -6.95 -14.21
N LYS A 151 14.56 -7.58 -14.06
CA LYS A 151 14.92 -8.85 -14.72
C LYS A 151 13.87 -9.94 -14.49
N TYR A 152 13.41 -10.10 -13.25
CA TYR A 152 12.45 -11.14 -12.87
C TYR A 152 11.06 -10.89 -13.48
N VAL A 153 10.67 -9.62 -13.60
CA VAL A 153 9.43 -9.21 -14.27
C VAL A 153 9.46 -9.59 -15.76
N LYS A 154 10.59 -9.31 -16.44
CA LYS A 154 10.80 -9.64 -17.86
C LYS A 154 10.95 -11.12 -18.13
N GLU A 155 11.55 -11.87 -17.21
CA GLU A 155 11.78 -13.31 -17.38
C GLU A 155 10.55 -14.16 -17.10
N TRP A 156 9.62 -13.67 -16.29
CA TRP A 156 8.33 -14.33 -16.07
C TRP A 156 7.47 -14.44 -17.34
N ASP A 157 7.64 -13.52 -18.30
CA ASP A 157 6.92 -13.55 -19.60
C ASP A 157 7.51 -14.54 -20.63
N LYS A 158 8.67 -15.13 -20.35
CA LYS A 158 9.40 -15.95 -21.32
C LYS A 158 9.05 -17.45 -21.26
N GLY A 159 8.18 -17.88 -20.35
CA GLY A 159 7.81 -19.30 -20.24
C GLY A 159 7.05 -19.64 -18.97
N ILE A 160 7.05 -20.93 -18.61
CA ILE A 160 6.42 -21.42 -17.37
C ILE A 160 7.33 -21.04 -16.19
N PRO A 161 6.86 -20.23 -15.21
CA PRO A 161 7.68 -19.76 -14.10
C PRO A 161 8.36 -20.87 -13.29
N LYS A 162 7.69 -22.02 -13.15
CA LYS A 162 8.21 -23.22 -12.46
C LYS A 162 9.33 -23.96 -13.21
N GLU A 163 9.60 -23.59 -14.44
CA GLU A 163 10.64 -24.18 -15.30
C GLU A 163 11.79 -23.19 -15.56
N ASN A 164 11.70 -21.97 -15.03
CA ASN A 164 12.69 -20.92 -15.21
C ASN A 164 13.67 -20.92 -14.03
N GLU A 165 14.94 -21.25 -14.27
CA GLU A 165 15.99 -21.33 -13.25
C GLU A 165 16.14 -20.03 -12.44
N THR A 166 16.00 -18.86 -13.07
CA THR A 166 16.05 -17.58 -12.35
C THR A 166 14.89 -17.44 -11.35
N ILE A 167 13.72 -17.96 -11.67
CA ILE A 167 12.54 -17.92 -10.79
C ILE A 167 12.62 -19.01 -9.72
N MET A 168 13.15 -20.19 -10.07
CA MET A 168 13.38 -21.28 -9.12
C MET A 168 14.36 -20.89 -8.01
N ASN A 169 15.40 -20.10 -8.32
CA ASN A 169 16.32 -19.57 -7.30
C ASN A 169 15.64 -18.67 -6.25
N LEU A 170 14.45 -18.11 -6.53
CA LEU A 170 13.65 -17.36 -5.56
C LEU A 170 12.73 -18.25 -4.70
N LEU A 171 12.53 -19.51 -5.10
CA LEU A 171 11.64 -20.49 -4.45
C LEU A 171 12.38 -21.47 -3.52
N GLU A 172 13.71 -21.57 -3.63
CA GLU A 172 14.62 -22.36 -2.76
C GLU A 172 15.14 -21.56 -1.55
#